data_AF-A0A1F6NA37-F1
#
_entry.id   AF-A0A1F6NA37-F1
#
_cell.length_a   1.000
_cell.length_b   1.000
_cell.length_c   1.000
_cell.angle_alpha   90.00
_cell.angle_beta   90.00
_cell.angle_gamma   90.00
#
_symmetry.space_group_name_H-M   'P 1'
#
loop_
_entity.id
_entity.type
_entity.pdbx_description
1 polymer ?
#
loop_
_entity_poly.entity_id
_entity_poly.type
_entity_poly.pdbx_seq_one_letter_code
_entity_poly.pdbx_strand_id
1 'polypeptide(L)' 'MTIVENLKNYFIASYAEMKKVTWPTKNQTINYSLLVISMSVGLALFFALLDYALNLGVTSLLNR' A
#
# COMPACT_ATOMS: atom_id res chain seq x y z
N MET A 1 -18.28 13.51 -36.31
CA MET A 1 -18.22 13.43 -34.84
C MET A 1 -16.95 14.12 -34.39
N THR A 2 -17.09 15.25 -33.70
CA THR A 2 -15.94 16.08 -33.31
C THR A 2 -15.27 15.45 -32.10
N ILE A 3 -13.93 15.46 -32.06
CA ILE A 3 -13.13 14.95 -30.93
C ILE A 3 -13.56 15.59 -29.59
N VAL A 4 -14.03 16.84 -29.66
CA VAL A 4 -14.58 17.61 -28.54
C VAL A 4 -15.84 16.95 -27.93
N GLU A 5 -16.72 16.38 -28.76
CA GLU A 5 -17.94 15.68 -28.31
C GLU A 5 -17.58 14.42 -27.50
N ASN A 6 -16.62 13.64 -28.00
CA ASN A 6 -16.19 12.38 -27.38
C ASN A 6 -15.48 12.62 -26.03
N LEU A 7 -14.64 13.66 -25.94
CA LEU A 7 -14.01 14.08 -24.69
C LEU A 7 -15.04 14.50 -23.64
N LYS A 8 -16.03 15.32 -24.04
CA LYS A 8 -17.11 15.74 -23.15
C LYS A 8 -17.90 14.53 -22.62
N ASN A 9 -18.24 13.59 -23.51
CA ASN A 9 -18.96 12.37 -23.12
C ASN A 9 -18.14 11.48 -22.18
N TYR A 10 -16.82 11.39 -22.38
CA TYR A 10 -15.92 10.64 -21.48
C TYR A 10 -15.94 11.19 -20.05
N PHE A 11 -15.77 12.51 -19.87
CA PHE A 11 -15.81 13.11 -18.53
C PHE A 11 -17.17 12.97 -17.85
N ILE A 12 -18.26 13.09 -18.61
CA ILE A 12 -19.62 12.89 -18.09
C ILE A 12 -19.81 11.44 -17.62
N ALA A 13 -19.37 10.47 -18.43
CA ALA A 13 -19.44 9.05 -18.09
C ALA A 13 -18.58 8.70 -16.87
N SER A 14 -17.32 9.15 -16.82
CA SER A 14 -16.43 8.93 -15.66
C SER A 14 -16.98 9.55 -14.38
N TYR A 15 -17.56 10.75 -14.44
CA TYR A 15 -18.20 11.35 -13.26
C TYR A 15 -19.43 10.56 -12.80
N ALA A 16 -20.23 10.02 -13.73
CA ALA A 16 -21.36 9.16 -13.39
C ALA A 16 -20.92 7.84 -12.74
N GLU A 17 -19.78 7.27 -13.15
CA GLU A 17 -19.21 6.07 -12.53
C GLU A 17 -18.61 6.35 -11.14
N MET A 18 -17.96 7.50 -10.95
CA MET A 18 -17.43 7.91 -9.65
C MET A 18 -18.51 8.00 -8.57
N LYS A 19 -19.77 8.28 -8.94
CA LYS A 19 -20.91 8.25 -8.00
C LYS A 19 -21.30 6.85 -7.54
N LYS A 20 -20.93 5.81 -8.29
CA LYS A 20 -21.17 4.41 -7.90
C LYS A 20 -20.11 3.87 -6.95
N VAL A 21 -18.99 4.59 -6.79
CA VAL A 21 -17.90 4.20 -5.89
C VAL A 21 -18.31 4.48 -4.45
N THR A 22 -18.33 3.43 -3.64
CA THR A 22 -18.54 3.50 -2.19
C THR A 22 -17.25 3.91 -1.51
N TRP A 23 -17.10 5.21 -1.25
CA TRP A 23 -15.96 5.71 -0.50
C TRP A 23 -16.02 5.24 0.95
N PRO A 24 -14.89 4.79 1.52
CA PRO A 24 -14.83 4.35 2.91
C PRO A 24 -15.17 5.52 3.85
N THR A 25 -15.81 5.19 4.96
CA THR A 25 -15.99 6.13 6.07
C THR A 25 -14.64 6.44 6.72
N LYS A 26 -14.52 7.61 7.38
CA LYS A 26 -13.28 8.03 8.06
C LYS A 26 -12.71 6.94 8.99
N ASN A 27 -13.59 6.25 9.71
CA ASN A 27 -13.21 5.18 10.62
C ASN A 27 -12.64 3.95 9.89
N GLN A 28 -13.24 3.57 8.75
CA GLN A 28 -12.73 2.47 7.92
C GLN A 28 -11.34 2.80 7.38
N THR A 29 -11.14 4.02 6.86
CA THR A 29 -9.84 4.48 6.38
C THR A 29 -8.77 4.38 7.48
N ILE A 30 -9.06 4.89 8.68
CA ILE A 30 -8.12 4.86 9.81
C ILE A 30 -7.78 3.42 10.21
N ASN A 31 -8.78 2.54 10.31
CA ASN A 31 -8.57 1.14 10.70
C ASN A 31 -7.69 0.41 9.67
N TYR A 32 -7.95 0.61 8.37
CA TYR A 32 -7.12 0.00 7.33
C TYR A 32 -5.70 0.57 7.31
N SER A 33 -5.54 1.88 7.48
CA SER A 33 -4.20 2.48 7.58
C SER A 33 -3.43 1.94 8.79
N LEU A 34 -4.05 1.82 9.95
CA LEU A 34 -3.44 1.24 11.15
C LEU A 34 -3.04 -0.22 10.95
N LEU A 35 -3.86 -1.01 10.26
CA LEU A 35 -3.54 -2.41 9.93
C LEU A 35 -2.31 -2.49 9.02
N VAL A 36 -2.22 -1.65 8.00
CA VAL A 36 -1.05 -1.63 7.10
C VAL A 36 0.20 -1.22 7.88
N ILE A 37 0.13 -0.17 8.71
CA ILE A 37 1.26 0.28 9.53
C ILE A 37 1.73 -0.83 10.47
N SER A 38 0.81 -1.50 11.17
CA SER A 38 1.19 -2.57 12.10
C SER A 38 1.84 -3.75 11.39
N MET A 39 1.34 -4.12 10.21
CA MET A 39 1.95 -5.16 9.38
C MET A 39 3.35 -4.77 8.87
N SER A 40 3.52 -3.53 8.41
CA SER A 40 4.82 -3.02 7.97
C SER A 40 5.84 -3.01 9.11
N VAL A 41 5.44 -2.58 10.32
CA VAL A 41 6.31 -2.61 11.51
C VAL A 41 6.66 -4.05 11.89
N GLY A 42 5.69 -4.97 11.85
CA GLY A 42 5.94 -6.39 12.11
C GLY A 42 6.96 -7.00 11.17
N LEU A 43 6.85 -6.72 9.86
CA LEU A 43 7.83 -7.16 8.86
C LEU A 43 9.21 -6.52 9.08
N ALA A 44 9.26 -5.23 9.39
CA ALA A 44 10.52 -4.54 9.66
C ALA A 44 11.27 -5.15 10.84
N LEU A 45 10.57 -5.46 11.93
CA LEU A 45 11.15 -6.14 13.09
C LEU A 45 11.63 -7.55 12.74
N PHE A 46 10.85 -8.30 11.97
CA PHE A 46 11.22 -9.64 11.53
C PHE A 46 12.52 -9.64 10.72
N PHE A 47 12.63 -8.76 9.72
CA PHE A 47 13.85 -8.63 8.92
C PHE A 47 15.04 -8.16 9.77
N ALA A 48 14.85 -7.17 10.64
CA ALA A 48 15.91 -6.69 11.51
C ALA A 48 16.48 -7.81 12.42
N LEU A 49 15.61 -8.67 12.96
CA LEU A 49 16.04 -9.82 13.76
C LEU A 49 16.80 -10.85 12.92
N LEU A 50 16.31 -11.16 11.71
CA LEU A 50 16.98 -12.07 10.80
C LEU A 50 18.35 -11.56 10.39
N ASP A 51 18.46 -10.28 10.02
CA ASP A 51 19.73 -9.66 9.63
C ASP A 51 20.75 -9.73 10.77
N TYR A 52 20.32 -9.47 12.01
CA TYR A 52 21.18 -9.60 13.19
C TYR A 52 21.66 -11.05 13.41
N ALA A 53 20.74 -12.01 13.34
CA ALA A 53 21.07 -13.43 13.51
C ALA A 53 22.02 -13.93 12.42
N LEU A 54 21.80 -13.54 11.17
CA LEU A 54 22.66 -13.89 10.05
C LEU A 54 24.04 -13.23 10.16
N ASN A 55 24.11 -11.96 10.57
CA ASN A 55 25.38 -11.26 10.77
C ASN A 55 26.23 -11.94 11.86
N LEU A 56 25.61 -12.34 12.98
CA LEU A 56 26.28 -13.13 14.02
C LEU A 56 26.81 -14.47 13.50
N GLY A 57 26.01 -15.18 12.69
CA GLY A 57 26.43 -16.45 12.08
C GLY A 57 27.62 -16.27 11.14
N VAL A 58 27.57 -15.26 10.26
CA VAL A 58 28.63 -14.97 9.30
C VAL A 58 29.91 -14.50 9.99
N THR A 59 29.82 -13.60 10.98
CA THR A 59 30.98 -13.15 11.75
C THR A 59 31.64 -14.28 12.53
N SER A 60 30.84 -15.20 13.09
CA SER A 60 31.36 -16.40 13.76
C SER A 60 32.08 -17.36 12.81
N LEU A 61 31.64 -17.44 11.55
CA LEU A 61 32.31 -18.23 10.50
C LEU A 61 33.59 -17.55 9.99
N LEU A 62 33.59 -16.23 9.83
CA LEU A 62 34.75 -15.46 9.34
C LEU A 62 35.86 -15.28 10.40
N ASN A 63 35.50 -15.32 11.69
CA ASN A 63 36.45 -15.20 12.80
C ASN A 63 37.06 -16.56 13.22
N ARG A 64 36.98 -17.57 12.34
CA ARG A 64 37.70 -18.84 12.41
C ARG A 64 38.66 -18.96 11.24
#